data_AF-A0A1X7TMS9-F1
#
_entry.id   AF-A0A1X7TMS9-F1
#
_cell.length_a   1.000
_cell.length_b   1.000
_cell.length_c   1.000
_cell.angle_alpha   90.00
_cell.angle_beta   90.00
_cell.angle_gamma   90.00
#
_symmetry.space_group_name_H-M   'P 1'
#
loop_
_entity.id
_entity.type
_entity.pdbx_description
1 polymer ?
#
loop_
_entity_poly.entity_id
_entity_poly.type
_entity_poly.pdbx_seq_one_letter_code
_entity_poly.pdbx_strand_id
1 'polypeptide(L)'
;MVLCGPPGSGKTMTLFFALHALPDFEVVGLNFSSATTPELLLKMFDHYCEYKRTPNGVVMAPAQLRKRLVLFCDKINLPDLINKYGTQRVISFLCQVVEHGGFYSTSDHT
;
A
#
# COMPACT_ATOMS: atom_id res chain seq x y z
N MET A 1 -10.14 -2.50 2.59
CA MET A 1 -11.29 -2.92 1.73
C MET A 1 -10.74 -3.87 0.66
N VAL A 2 -11.42 -4.97 0.38
CA VAL A 2 -11.01 -5.93 -0.67
C VAL A 2 -12.14 -6.06 -1.69
N LEU A 3 -11.84 -5.90 -2.97
CA LEU A 3 -12.80 -6.01 -4.07
C LEU A 3 -12.58 -7.35 -4.80
N CYS A 4 -13.42 -8.35 -4.52
CA CYS A 4 -13.37 -9.67 -5.16
C CYS A 4 -14.42 -9.79 -6.27
N GLY A 5 -14.06 -10.40 -7.40
CA GLY A 5 -14.98 -10.68 -8.49
C GLY A 5 -14.27 -11.03 -9.81
N PRO A 6 -14.98 -11.60 -10.79
CA PRO A 6 -14.37 -12.05 -12.05
C PRO A 6 -13.70 -10.91 -12.83
N PRO A 7 -12.70 -11.20 -13.69
CA PRO A 7 -12.12 -10.18 -14.57
C PRO A 7 -13.22 -9.54 -15.44
N GLY A 8 -13.13 -8.23 -15.66
CA GLY A 8 -14.15 -7.49 -16.44
C GLY A 8 -15.40 -7.07 -15.64
N SER A 9 -15.54 -7.43 -14.37
CA SER A 9 -16.71 -7.06 -13.54
C SER A 9 -16.74 -5.59 -13.08
N GLY A 10 -15.96 -4.70 -13.70
CA GLY A 10 -15.96 -3.26 -13.40
C GLY A 10 -15.33 -2.80 -12.08
N LYS A 11 -14.84 -3.69 -11.20
CA LYS A 11 -14.29 -3.36 -9.86
C LYS A 11 -13.33 -2.16 -9.86
N THR A 12 -12.31 -2.24 -10.69
CA THR A 12 -11.30 -1.19 -10.85
C THR A 12 -11.94 0.09 -11.36
N MET A 13 -12.76 0.00 -12.43
CA MET A 13 -13.41 1.16 -13.04
C MET A 13 -14.32 1.89 -12.05
N THR A 14 -15.16 1.17 -11.30
CA THR A 14 -16.06 1.76 -10.30
C THR A 14 -15.28 2.42 -9.16
N LEU A 15 -14.21 1.79 -8.68
CA LEU A 15 -13.38 2.36 -7.61
C LEU A 15 -12.67 3.64 -8.06
N PHE A 16 -12.03 3.61 -9.23
CA PHE A 16 -11.34 4.79 -9.77
C PHE A 16 -12.33 5.92 -10.08
N PHE A 17 -13.52 5.60 -10.59
CA PHE A 17 -14.55 6.61 -10.81
C PHE A 17 -15.00 7.30 -9.51
N ALA A 18 -15.23 6.52 -8.44
CA ALA A 18 -15.60 7.08 -7.14
C ALA A 18 -14.47 7.91 -6.51
N LEU A 19 -13.22 7.45 -6.60
CA LEU A 19 -12.06 8.17 -6.05
C LEU A 19 -11.75 9.44 -6.85
N HIS A 20 -11.94 9.43 -8.17
CA HIS A 20 -11.75 10.61 -9.01
C HIS A 20 -12.80 11.71 -8.73
N ALA A 21 -13.97 11.34 -8.22
CA ALA A 21 -14.98 12.30 -7.77
C ALA A 21 -14.58 13.00 -6.45
N LEU A 22 -13.59 12.49 -5.71
CA LEU A 22 -13.15 13.02 -4.43
C LEU A 22 -11.76 13.68 -4.58
N PRO A 23 -11.67 15.02 -4.58
CA PRO A 23 -10.41 15.71 -4.83
C PRO A 23 -9.37 15.51 -3.72
N ASP A 24 -9.77 15.04 -2.53
CA ASP A 24 -8.86 14.84 -1.40
C ASP A 24 -8.11 13.51 -1.45
N PHE A 25 -8.43 12.61 -2.38
CA PHE A 25 -7.78 11.30 -2.49
C PHE A 25 -6.80 11.27 -3.66
N GLU A 26 -5.64 10.66 -3.43
CA GLU A 26 -4.64 10.37 -4.45
C GLU A 26 -4.50 8.86 -4.55
N VAL A 27 -4.79 8.31 -5.73
CA VAL A 27 -4.80 6.85 -5.95
C VAL A 27 -3.50 6.42 -6.58
N VAL A 28 -2.81 5.50 -5.92
CA VAL A 28 -1.56 4.90 -6.41
C VAL A 28 -1.81 3.43 -6.72
N GLY A 29 -1.77 3.10 -8.00
CA GLY A 29 -1.93 1.73 -8.49
C GLY A 29 -0.64 0.93 -8.34
N LEU A 30 -0.75 -0.27 -7.77
CA LEU A 30 0.32 -1.22 -7.61
C LEU A 30 -0.13 -2.57 -8.15
N ASN A 31 0.52 -3.02 -9.22
CA ASN A 31 0.22 -4.30 -9.85
C ASN A 31 1.10 -5.38 -9.24
N PHE A 32 0.51 -6.27 -8.44
CA PHE A 32 1.25 -7.35 -7.81
C PHE A 32 1.63 -8.41 -8.84
N SER A 33 2.84 -8.93 -8.67
CA SER A 33 3.43 -10.04 -9.41
C SER A 33 4.12 -10.99 -8.44
N SER A 34 4.55 -12.16 -8.92
CA SER A 34 5.32 -13.13 -8.13
C SER A 34 6.66 -12.60 -7.62
N ALA A 35 7.17 -11.50 -8.18
CA ALA A 35 8.41 -10.85 -7.76
C ALA A 35 8.19 -9.60 -6.89
N THR A 36 6.95 -9.33 -6.47
CA THR A 36 6.67 -8.16 -5.62
C THR A 36 7.25 -8.40 -4.23
N THR A 37 7.98 -7.41 -3.71
CA THR A 37 8.60 -7.47 -2.39
C THR A 37 8.21 -6.26 -1.53
N PRO A 38 8.33 -6.34 -0.19
CA PRO A 38 8.01 -5.21 0.69
C PRO A 38 8.83 -3.96 0.39
N GLU A 39 10.06 -4.12 -0.11
CA GLU A 39 10.94 -3.00 -0.46
C GLU A 39 10.38 -2.15 -1.61
N LEU A 40 9.60 -2.74 -2.53
CA LEU A 40 8.88 -1.97 -3.56
C LEU A 40 7.80 -1.08 -2.95
N LEU A 41 7.08 -1.57 -1.94
CA LEU A 41 6.09 -0.76 -1.22
C LEU A 41 6.74 0.40 -0.48
N LEU A 42 7.88 0.15 0.18
CA LEU A 42 8.64 1.19 0.86
C LEU A 42 9.11 2.29 -0.10
N LYS A 43 9.68 1.93 -1.26
CA LYS A 43 10.07 2.90 -2.29
C LYS A 43 8.90 3.75 -2.79
N MET A 44 7.73 3.14 -2.91
CA MET A 44 6.51 3.86 -3.31
C MET A 44 6.07 4.82 -2.23
N PHE A 45 6.08 4.38 -0.97
CA PHE A 45 5.80 5.26 0.15
C PHE A 45 6.79 6.42 0.23
N ASP A 46 8.09 6.19 0.04
CA ASP A 46 9.10 7.26 0.03
C ASP A 46 8.91 8.23 -1.16
N HIS A 47 8.27 7.79 -2.25
CA HIS A 47 7.97 8.65 -3.41
C HIS A 47 6.75 9.55 -3.20
N TYR A 48 5.67 9.02 -2.58
CA TYR A 48 4.40 9.74 -2.40
C TYR A 48 4.22 10.36 -1.01
N CYS A 49 4.99 9.90 -0.02
CA CYS A 49 4.92 10.32 1.36
C CYS A 49 6.25 10.91 1.85
N GLU A 50 6.15 11.66 2.94
CA GLU A 50 7.26 12.23 3.67
C GLU A 50 7.17 11.87 5.15
N TYR A 51 8.32 11.72 5.80
CA TYR A 51 8.41 11.47 7.22
C TYR A 51 8.35 12.79 8.00
N LYS A 52 7.36 12.92 8.88
CA LYS A 52 7.17 14.07 9.77
C LYS A 52 7.46 13.67 11.19
N ARG A 53 8.28 14.46 11.87
CA ARG A 53 8.50 14.32 13.32
C ARG A 53 7.38 15.03 14.05
N THR A 54 6.66 14.28 14.87
CA THR A 54 5.61 14.79 15.75
C THR A 54 5.97 14.47 17.21
N PRO A 55 5.35 15.13 18.21
CA PRO A 55 5.57 14.79 19.61
C PRO A 55 5.26 13.34 19.96
N ASN A 56 4.39 12.68 19.17
CA ASN A 56 3.99 11.28 19.35
C ASN A 56 4.91 10.30 18.61
N GLY A 57 5.97 10.78 17.94
CA GLY A 57 6.90 9.98 17.16
C GLY A 57 6.99 10.39 15.70
N VAL A 58 7.64 9.55 14.90
CA VAL A 58 7.77 9.76 13.45
C VAL A 58 6.52 9.20 12.77
N VAL A 59 5.85 10.04 11.98
CA VAL A 59 4.69 9.63 11.19
C VAL A 59 4.99 9.82 9.71
N MET A 60 4.58 8.85 8.90
CA MET A 60 4.60 8.98 7.45
C MET A 60 3.26 9.56 6.99
N ALA A 61 3.31 10.64 6.22
CA ALA A 61 2.12 11.27 5.67
C ALA A 61 2.33 11.61 4.19
N PRO A 62 1.27 11.68 3.37
CA PRO A 62 1.40 12.13 1.97
C PRO A 62 2.12 13.47 1.88
N ALA A 63 3.04 13.60 0.93
CA ALA A 63 3.80 14.82 0.70
C ALA A 63 2.88 15.97 0.22
N GLN A 64 1.80 15.61 -0.50
CA GLN A 64 0.76 16.57 -0.85
C GLN A 64 -0.11 16.92 0.38
N LEU A 65 -0.17 18.20 0.69
CA LEU A 65 -0.99 18.74 1.78
C LEU A 65 -2.48 18.40 1.58
N ARG A 66 -3.12 17.96 2.66
CA ARG A 66 -4.55 17.61 2.74
C ARG A 66 -5.00 16.49 1.79
N LYS A 67 -4.07 15.74 1.21
CA LYS A 67 -4.38 14.54 0.43
C LYS A 67 -4.35 13.30 1.29
N ARG A 68 -5.18 12.32 0.95
CA ARG A 68 -5.19 10.96 1.49
C ARG A 68 -4.73 10.00 0.41
N LEU A 69 -3.64 9.29 0.67
CA LEU A 69 -3.10 8.30 -0.25
C LEU A 69 -3.95 7.03 -0.18
N VAL A 70 -4.37 6.53 -1.34
CA VAL A 70 -5.06 5.24 -1.50
C VAL A 70 -4.18 4.32 -2.31
N LEU A 71 -3.67 3.27 -1.67
CA LEU A 71 -2.92 2.22 -2.35
C LEU A 71 -3.89 1.22 -2.97
N PHE A 72 -3.92 1.15 -4.30
CA PHE A 72 -4.72 0.18 -5.03
C PHE A 72 -3.84 -1.00 -5.45
N CYS A 73 -4.00 -2.14 -4.77
CA CYS A 73 -3.27 -3.37 -5.06
C CYS A 73 -4.09 -4.26 -6.01
N ASP A 74 -3.76 -4.28 -7.30
CA ASP A 74 -4.33 -5.28 -8.22
C ASP A 74 -3.59 -6.60 -8.08
N LYS A 75 -4.28 -7.73 -8.31
CA LYS A 75 -3.69 -9.07 -8.30
C LYS A 75 -3.02 -9.45 -6.96
N ILE A 76 -3.57 -9.00 -5.83
CA ILE A 76 -3.02 -9.22 -4.49
C ILE A 76 -2.82 -10.71 -4.12
N ASN A 77 -3.49 -11.62 -4.82
CA ASN A 77 -3.40 -13.07 -4.63
C ASN A 77 -2.26 -13.74 -5.44
N LEU A 78 -1.52 -12.99 -6.27
CA LEU A 78 -0.42 -13.49 -7.09
C LEU A 78 1.00 -13.46 -6.49
N PRO A 79 1.33 -12.83 -5.34
CA PRO A 79 2.67 -12.99 -4.79
C PRO A 79 2.84 -14.46 -4.38
N ASP A 80 3.66 -15.16 -5.16
CA ASP A 80 3.99 -16.56 -4.93
C ASP A 80 4.59 -16.76 -3.53
N LEU A 81 4.54 -18.00 -3.08
CA LEU A 81 5.14 -18.49 -1.84
C LEU A 81 6.68 -18.38 -1.94
N ILE A 82 7.23 -17.17 -1.87
CA ILE A 82 8.65 -16.86 -2.10
C ILE A 82 9.56 -17.50 -1.05
N ASN A 83 9.00 -18.05 0.05
CA ASN A 83 9.77 -18.82 1.01
C ASN A 83 9.30 -20.28 1.09
N LYS A 84 10.22 -21.14 1.55
CA LYS A 84 10.01 -22.58 1.77
C LYS A 84 8.80 -22.92 2.67
N TYR A 85 8.28 -21.94 3.41
CA TYR A 85 7.24 -22.08 4.41
C TYR A 85 5.88 -21.51 3.99
N GLY A 86 5.75 -21.02 2.75
CA GLY A 86 4.48 -20.52 2.25
C GLY A 86 4.05 -19.13 2.76
N THR A 87 4.99 -18.32 3.25
CA THR A 87 4.69 -16.96 3.73
C THR A 87 4.74 -15.93 2.61
N GLN A 88 3.68 -15.14 2.50
CA GLN A 88 3.59 -14.01 1.56
C GLN A 88 4.06 -12.73 2.26
N ARG A 89 5.35 -12.43 2.20
CA ARG A 89 5.97 -11.29 2.94
C ARG A 89 5.28 -9.95 2.67
N VAL A 90 4.86 -9.69 1.43
CA VAL A 90 4.21 -8.43 1.06
C VAL A 90 2.82 -8.30 1.69
N ILE A 91 2.07 -9.40 1.75
CA ILE A 91 0.74 -9.42 2.38
C ILE A 91 0.88 -9.25 3.89
N SER A 92 1.82 -9.96 4.51
CA SER A 92 2.10 -9.77 5.95
C SER A 92 2.50 -8.33 6.28
N PHE A 93 3.29 -7.68 5.41
CA PHE A 93 3.63 -6.28 5.57
C PHE A 93 2.41 -5.36 5.45
N LEU A 94 1.54 -5.56 4.46
CA LEU A 94 0.28 -4.79 4.36
C LEU A 94 -0.63 -5.00 5.57
N CYS A 95 -0.75 -6.24 6.06
CA CYS A 95 -1.52 -6.53 7.28
C CYS A 95 -0.94 -5.79 8.48
N GLN A 96 0.39 -5.79 8.65
CA GLN A 96 1.05 -5.03 9.71
C GLN A 96 0.68 -3.54 9.66
N VAL A 97 0.75 -2.92 8.47
CA VAL A 97 0.39 -1.50 8.28
C VAL A 97 -1.07 -1.22 8.64
N VAL A 98 -1.99 -2.11 8.27
CA VAL A 98 -3.42 -1.95 8.56
C VAL A 98 -3.74 -2.19 10.04
N GLU A 99 -3.16 -3.22 10.65
CA GLU A 99 -3.44 -3.63 12.03
C GLU A 99 -2.78 -2.71 13.06
N HIS A 100 -1.53 -2.33 12.84
CA HIS A 100 -0.74 -1.54 13.79
C HIS A 100 -0.68 -0.05 13.43
N GLY A 101 -1.26 0.34 12.29
CA GLY A 101 -1.24 1.73 11.82
C GLY A 101 0.15 2.21 11.38
N GLY A 102 1.08 1.30 11.08
CA GLY A 102 2.45 1.64 10.72
C GLY A 102 3.32 0.43 10.45
N PHE A 103 4.60 0.67 10.17
CA PHE A 103 5.62 -0.34 9.96
C PHE A 103 6.94 0.11 10.59
N TYR A 104 7.86 -0.83 10.80
CA TYR A 104 9.20 -0.52 11.30
C TYR A 104 10.13 -0.24 10.12
N SER A 105 10.79 0.92 10.15
CA SER A 105 11.78 1.26 9.14
C SER A 105 13.03 0.39 9.30
N THR A 106 13.49 -0.23 8.23
CA THR A 106 14.72 -1.04 8.25
C THR A 106 15.99 -0.22 8.32
N SER A 107 15.91 1.10 8.06
CA SER A 107 17.04 2.04 8.16
C SER A 107 17.20 2.66 9.55
N ASP A 108 16.20 2.53 10.42
CA ASP A 108 16.30 2.96 11.82
C ASP A 108 17.10 1.91 12.60
N HIS A 109 18.42 1.92 12.42
CA HIS A 109 19.33 1.18 13.28
C HIS A 109 19.31 1.82 14.68
N THR A 110 18.59 1.19 15.59
CA THR A 110 18.87 1.30 17.03
C THR A 110 19.51 0.01 17.50
#